data_AF-A0A7S3UCV5-F1
#
_entry.id   AF-A0A7S3UCV5-F1
#
_cell.length_a   1.000
_cell.length_b   1.000
_cell.length_c   1.000
_cell.angle_alpha   90.00
_cell.angle_beta   90.00
_cell.angle_gamma   90.00
#
_symmetry.space_group_name_H-M   'P 1'
#
loop_
_entity.id
_entity.type
_entity.pdbx_description
1 polymer ?
#
loop_
_entity_poly.entity_id
_entity_poly.type
_entity_poly.pdbx_seq_one_letter_code
_entity_poly.pdbx_strand_id
1 'polypeptide(L)'
;MQTRAKSNGGKRGRTWRDQERKEQEKRTREGDSTHRLKQVARPLPMRCRDSLDESVDAVVAAAETWDYLKEQDAYEKAQLTHEDDEALAMFEQAHEEALRQIAENDLVDKTRHVELLKMGSAMLTNPNLCDRLTYEELTSVQDAARRLEKLCDEQKENAVELEKKKLLEELHTCRAALETTQGNAAVREAKLISTISKMYQQMEMKNERDKCVVCYANQRNAQILPCMHFEYCTQCLATHRQRSNTCPTCRTPIRGVLDIVTSR
;
A
#
# COMPACT_ATOMS: atom_id res chain seq x y z
N MET A 1 14.55 -38.81 46.25
CA MET A 1 14.62 -38.34 47.66
C MET A 1 16.06 -38.38 48.12
N GLN A 2 16.67 -37.23 48.39
CA GLN A 2 17.57 -36.97 49.53
C GLN A 2 18.16 -35.56 49.39
N THR A 3 17.71 -34.68 50.27
CA THR A 3 18.21 -33.33 50.51
C THR A 3 19.35 -33.36 51.53
N ARG A 4 20.38 -32.52 51.36
CA ARG A 4 21.11 -31.97 52.52
C ARG A 4 21.71 -30.61 52.18
N ALA A 5 21.39 -29.63 53.03
CA ALA A 5 21.83 -28.25 52.94
C ALA A 5 22.49 -27.81 54.26
N LYS A 6 23.33 -26.77 54.11
CA LYS A 6 23.76 -25.75 55.07
C LYS A 6 24.93 -26.07 56.02
N SER A 7 26.04 -25.37 55.77
CA SER A 7 27.04 -24.96 56.75
C SER A 7 26.73 -23.53 57.21
N ASN A 8 26.90 -23.25 58.50
CA ASN A 8 26.80 -21.93 59.11
C ASN A 8 28.00 -21.76 60.04
N GLY A 9 28.85 -20.75 59.78
CA GLY A 9 30.03 -20.44 60.58
C GLY A 9 30.10 -18.94 60.85
N GLY A 10 29.76 -18.54 62.07
CA GLY A 10 29.68 -17.15 62.53
C GLY A 10 31.04 -16.45 62.63
N LYS A 11 31.07 -15.16 62.29
CA LYS A 11 32.23 -14.26 62.38
C LYS A 11 32.35 -13.65 63.77
N ARG A 12 33.59 -13.60 64.30
CA ARG A 12 34.00 -12.98 65.57
C ARG A 12 33.96 -11.45 65.49
N GLY A 13 33.48 -10.80 66.55
CA GLY A 13 33.41 -9.33 66.70
C GLY A 13 34.77 -8.65 66.97
N ARG A 14 34.91 -7.40 66.53
CA ARG A 14 36.07 -6.52 66.79
C ARG A 14 35.89 -5.79 68.13
N THR A 15 36.97 -5.65 68.89
CA THR A 15 36.95 -5.04 70.23
C THR A 15 37.05 -3.51 70.17
N TRP A 16 36.37 -2.83 71.11
CA TRP A 16 36.27 -1.37 71.26
C TRP A 16 37.63 -0.64 71.25
N ARG A 17 38.70 -1.28 71.74
CA ARG A 17 40.08 -0.74 71.72
C ARG A 17 40.68 -0.53 70.32
N ASP A 18 40.16 -1.19 69.29
CA ASP A 18 40.65 -1.00 67.91
C ASP A 18 40.00 0.21 67.20
N GLN A 19 38.90 0.73 67.73
CA GLN A 19 38.24 1.93 67.21
C GLN A 19 38.89 3.21 67.76
N GLU A 20 39.20 3.29 69.06
CA GLU A 20 39.84 4.48 69.66
C GLU A 20 41.24 4.79 69.09
N ARG A 21 42.03 3.75 68.77
CA ARG A 21 43.38 3.94 68.21
C ARG A 21 43.35 4.60 66.82
N LYS A 22 42.31 4.32 66.01
CA LYS A 22 42.16 4.94 64.68
C LYS A 22 41.64 6.37 64.75
N GLU A 23 40.87 6.73 65.77
CA GLU A 23 40.39 8.10 65.96
C GLU A 23 41.47 9.04 66.52
N GLN A 24 42.41 8.53 67.33
CA GLN A 24 43.56 9.32 67.78
C GLN A 24 44.59 9.58 66.68
N GLU A 25 44.85 8.62 65.78
CA GLU A 25 45.72 8.81 64.61
C GLU A 25 45.14 9.79 63.58
N LYS A 26 43.81 9.95 63.54
CA LYS A 26 43.13 10.90 62.64
C LYS A 26 43.22 12.35 63.15
N ARG A 27 43.25 12.56 64.47
CA ARG A 27 43.34 13.90 65.09
C ARG A 27 44.74 14.50 65.08
N THR A 28 45.79 13.69 65.02
CA THR A 28 47.19 14.16 65.03
C THR A 28 47.74 14.51 63.64
N ARG A 29 47.01 14.19 62.56
CA ARG A 29 47.39 14.58 61.18
C ARG A 29 46.75 15.88 60.68
N GLU A 30 45.72 16.38 61.35
CA GLU A 30 44.94 17.55 60.92
C GLU A 30 45.26 18.85 61.68
N GLY A 31 46.28 18.86 62.55
CA GLY A 31 46.59 20.01 63.39
C GLY A 31 48.08 20.33 63.48
N ASP A 32 48.73 20.71 62.37
CA ASP A 32 50.08 21.31 62.46
C ASP A 32 50.53 22.14 61.22
N SER A 33 49.66 23.01 60.69
CA SER A 33 50.06 23.93 59.60
C SER A 33 49.72 25.41 59.80
N THR A 34 49.02 25.78 60.88
CA THR A 34 48.57 27.18 61.09
C THR A 34 49.35 27.98 62.14
N HIS A 35 50.47 27.47 62.66
CA HIS A 35 51.19 28.12 63.76
C HIS A 35 52.67 28.41 63.48
N ARG A 36 52.99 28.99 62.31
CA ARG A 36 54.30 29.66 62.12
C ARG A 36 54.27 30.88 61.18
N LEU A 37 53.15 31.59 61.11
CA LEU A 37 53.01 32.89 60.42
C LEU A 37 52.88 34.05 61.42
N LYS A 38 53.82 34.19 62.36
CA LYS A 38 54.00 35.42 63.14
C LYS A 38 55.46 35.56 63.56
N GLN A 39 56.32 35.92 62.61
CA GLN A 39 57.52 36.72 62.84
C GLN A 39 58.19 37.04 61.49
N VAL A 40 58.64 38.29 61.35
CA VAL A 40 59.31 38.92 60.19
C VAL A 40 58.37 39.51 59.11
N ALA A 41 57.59 40.52 59.47
CA ALA A 41 57.16 41.54 58.51
C ALA A 41 58.17 42.70 58.55
N ARG A 42 59.15 42.68 57.64
CA ARG A 42 59.83 43.91 57.20
C ARG A 42 59.02 44.49 56.04
N PRO A 43 58.83 45.82 55.92
CA PRO A 43 58.23 46.37 54.73
C PRO A 43 59.15 46.07 53.53
N LEU A 44 58.60 45.46 52.49
CA LEU A 44 59.31 45.21 51.23
C LEU A 44 59.70 46.55 50.58
N PRO A 45 60.85 46.63 49.88
CA PRO A 45 61.24 47.83 49.15
C PRO A 45 60.17 48.19 48.11
N MET A 46 59.92 49.49 47.88
CA MET A 46 58.87 50.03 46.99
C MET A 46 58.82 49.41 45.58
N ARG A 47 59.92 48.81 45.09
CA ARG A 47 59.96 48.11 43.79
C ARG A 47 59.25 46.75 43.75
N CYS A 48 58.80 46.21 44.88
CA CYS A 48 58.08 44.92 44.93
C CYS A 48 56.56 45.07 45.04
N ARG A 49 56.03 46.29 45.15
CA ARG A 49 54.59 46.52 45.29
C ARG A 49 53.88 46.48 43.94
N ASP A 50 54.49 47.07 42.91
CA ASP A 50 53.98 47.04 41.54
C ASP A 50 53.99 45.60 40.96
N SER A 51 54.99 44.78 41.32
CA SER A 51 55.07 43.37 40.94
C SER A 51 54.07 42.47 41.69
N LEU A 52 53.62 42.87 42.88
CA LEU A 52 52.61 42.13 43.63
C LEU A 52 51.21 42.48 43.14
N ASP A 53 50.93 43.75 42.87
CA ASP A 53 49.66 44.21 42.30
C ASP A 53 49.46 43.64 40.88
N GLU A 54 50.49 43.60 40.01
CA GLU A 54 50.42 42.88 38.72
C GLU A 54 50.14 41.38 38.88
N SER A 55 50.67 40.75 39.94
CA SER A 55 50.42 39.32 40.21
C SER A 55 49.03 39.06 40.81
N VAL A 56 48.49 40.00 41.59
CA VAL A 56 47.13 39.94 42.14
C VAL A 56 46.12 40.22 41.02
N ASP A 57 46.35 41.22 40.17
CA ASP A 57 45.53 41.51 39.00
C ASP A 57 45.58 40.34 38.01
N ALA A 58 46.72 39.69 37.82
CA ALA A 58 46.82 38.47 37.01
C ALA A 58 46.07 37.27 37.62
N VAL A 59 46.06 37.13 38.95
CA VAL A 59 45.31 36.07 39.65
C VAL A 59 43.81 36.36 39.65
N VAL A 60 43.40 37.62 39.82
CA VAL A 60 42.00 38.05 39.71
C VAL A 60 41.50 37.88 38.28
N ALA A 61 42.27 38.31 37.28
CA ALA A 61 41.94 38.08 35.87
C ALA A 61 41.94 36.57 35.52
N ALA A 62 42.84 35.78 36.10
CA ALA A 62 42.83 34.31 35.95
C ALA A 62 41.62 33.66 36.64
N ALA A 63 41.16 34.19 37.77
CA ALA A 63 39.96 33.73 38.45
C ALA A 63 38.69 34.11 37.69
N GLU A 64 38.60 35.34 37.17
CA GLU A 64 37.48 35.80 36.34
C GLU A 64 37.41 35.05 35.01
N THR A 65 38.54 34.76 34.38
CA THR A 65 38.58 33.90 33.18
C THR A 65 38.24 32.45 33.50
N TRP A 66 38.61 31.94 34.67
CA TRP A 66 38.20 30.59 35.10
C TRP A 66 36.70 30.52 35.40
N ASP A 67 36.13 31.52 36.08
CA ASP A 67 34.69 31.60 36.34
C ASP A 67 33.90 31.75 35.03
N TYR A 68 34.38 32.58 34.09
CA TYR A 68 33.81 32.72 32.74
C TYR A 68 33.83 31.39 31.96
N LEU A 69 34.96 30.66 31.97
CA LEU A 69 35.07 29.36 31.30
C LEU A 69 34.18 28.29 31.94
N LYS A 70 33.97 28.35 33.26
CA LYS A 70 33.09 27.43 33.99
C LYS A 70 31.62 27.74 33.73
N GLU A 71 31.27 29.01 33.60
CA GLU A 71 29.95 29.47 33.21
C GLU A 71 29.65 29.11 31.74
N GLN A 72 30.66 29.19 30.87
CA GLN A 72 30.56 28.72 29.48
C GLN A 72 30.41 27.19 29.39
N ASP A 73 31.17 26.41 30.15
CA ASP A 73 31.04 24.94 30.23
C ASP A 73 29.68 24.52 30.82
N ALA A 74 29.16 25.25 31.82
CA ALA A 74 27.84 25.02 32.37
C ALA A 74 26.72 25.37 31.37
N TYR A 75 26.88 26.45 30.62
CA TYR A 75 25.95 26.86 29.56
C TYR A 75 25.94 25.85 28.40
N GLU A 76 27.11 25.42 27.93
CA GLU A 76 27.25 24.40 26.89
C GLU A 76 26.64 23.06 27.34
N LYS A 77 26.89 22.62 28.59
CA LYS A 77 26.26 21.42 29.16
C LYS A 77 24.74 21.54 29.30
N ALA A 78 24.24 22.70 29.70
CA ALA A 78 22.81 22.95 29.82
C ALA A 78 22.12 22.96 28.44
N GLN A 79 22.76 23.51 27.42
CA GLN A 79 22.28 23.46 26.04
C GLN A 79 22.25 22.02 25.50
N LEU A 80 23.29 21.23 25.74
CA LEU A 80 23.33 19.80 25.41
C LEU A 80 22.17 19.02 26.06
N THR A 81 21.90 19.25 27.34
CA THR A 81 20.77 18.58 28.03
C THR A 81 19.39 18.99 27.48
N HIS A 82 19.24 20.24 27.03
CA HIS A 82 17.99 20.72 26.44
C HIS A 82 17.75 20.11 25.05
N GLU A 83 18.79 20.02 24.22
CA GLU A 83 18.71 19.37 22.90
C GLU A 83 18.38 17.87 23.00
N ASP A 84 18.91 17.19 24.02
CA ASP A 84 18.63 15.77 24.29
C ASP A 84 17.19 15.53 24.78
N ASP A 85 16.70 16.37 25.69
CA ASP A 85 15.32 16.26 26.21
C ASP A 85 14.28 16.60 25.12
N GLU A 86 14.59 17.53 24.21
CA GLU A 86 13.75 17.86 23.04
C GLU A 86 13.71 16.71 22.02
N ALA A 87 14.85 16.05 21.76
CA ALA A 87 14.92 14.89 20.89
C ALA A 87 14.12 13.69 21.44
N LEU A 88 14.16 13.46 22.76
CA LEU A 88 13.37 12.41 23.42
C LEU A 88 11.85 12.69 23.31
N ALA A 89 11.42 13.93 23.54
CA ALA A 89 10.01 14.31 23.41
C ALA A 89 9.49 14.14 21.96
N MET A 90 10.32 14.47 20.97
CA MET A 90 10.00 14.25 19.56
C MET A 90 9.85 12.75 19.23
N PHE A 91 10.71 11.90 19.81
CA PHE A 91 10.62 10.44 19.64
C PHE A 91 9.31 9.89 20.22
N GLU A 92 8.97 10.26 21.46
CA GLU A 92 7.74 9.82 22.12
C GLU A 92 6.49 10.23 21.35
N GLN A 93 6.46 11.48 20.86
CA GLN A 93 5.35 11.99 20.06
C GLN A 93 5.21 11.25 18.71
N ALA A 94 6.33 10.98 18.03
CA ALA A 94 6.34 10.22 16.77
C ALA A 94 5.85 8.78 16.97
N HIS A 95 6.23 8.15 18.09
CA HIS A 95 5.82 6.80 18.46
C HIS A 95 4.32 6.72 18.78
N GLU A 96 3.78 7.64 19.58
CA GLU A 96 2.34 7.67 19.88
C GLU A 96 1.47 7.92 18.65
N GLU A 97 1.90 8.83 17.76
CA GLU A 97 1.20 9.11 16.52
C GLU A 97 1.21 7.91 15.56
N ALA A 98 2.34 7.20 15.48
CA ALA A 98 2.43 5.96 14.72
C ALA A 98 1.45 4.90 15.25
N LEU A 99 1.36 4.71 16.57
CA LEU A 99 0.40 3.78 17.19
C LEU A 99 -1.06 4.19 16.94
N ARG A 100 -1.38 5.48 17.01
CA ARG A 100 -2.73 6.01 16.69
C ARG A 100 -3.12 5.73 15.24
N GLN A 101 -2.22 5.95 14.29
CA GLN A 101 -2.47 5.72 12.87
C GLN A 101 -2.63 4.24 12.51
N ILE A 102 -1.93 3.33 13.20
CA ILE A 102 -2.15 1.87 13.08
C ILE A 102 -3.55 1.51 13.58
N ALA A 103 -4.01 2.13 14.67
CA ALA A 103 -5.32 1.84 15.25
C ALA A 103 -6.50 2.36 14.42
N GLU A 104 -6.30 3.43 13.64
CA GLU A 104 -7.38 4.12 12.91
C GLU A 104 -7.56 3.70 11.44
N ASN A 105 -6.62 2.97 10.80
CA ASN A 105 -6.70 2.67 9.36
C ASN A 105 -6.62 1.18 9.01
N ASP A 106 -7.70 0.67 8.38
CA ASP A 106 -7.76 -0.63 7.71
C ASP A 106 -6.86 -0.73 6.46
N LEU A 107 -6.31 0.39 5.98
CA LEU A 107 -5.43 0.50 4.81
C LEU A 107 -4.32 1.53 5.11
N VAL A 108 -3.27 1.10 5.80
CA VAL A 108 -2.12 1.92 6.21
C VAL A 108 -1.47 2.63 5.00
N ASP A 109 -1.27 3.96 5.09
CA ASP A 109 -0.30 4.68 4.26
C ASP A 109 1.12 4.27 4.66
N LYS A 110 1.56 3.17 4.04
CA LYS A 110 2.78 2.40 4.37
C LYS A 110 4.07 3.20 4.27
N THR A 111 4.09 4.28 3.49
CA THR A 111 5.28 5.09 3.25
C THR A 111 5.64 5.92 4.47
N ARG A 112 4.62 6.58 5.03
CA ARG A 112 4.75 7.46 6.19
C ARG A 112 5.14 6.71 7.47
N HIS A 113 4.64 5.49 7.63
CA HIS A 113 4.93 4.67 8.81
C HIS A 113 6.37 4.15 8.83
N VAL A 114 6.88 3.74 7.68
CA VAL A 114 8.29 3.32 7.53
C VAL A 114 9.24 4.50 7.73
N GLU A 115 8.85 5.71 7.32
CA GLU A 115 9.63 6.93 7.58
C GLU A 115 9.71 7.26 9.07
N LEU A 116 8.61 7.16 9.81
CA LEU A 116 8.59 7.38 11.27
C LEU A 116 9.47 6.36 12.01
N LEU A 117 9.45 5.09 11.61
CA LEU A 117 10.32 4.05 12.19
C LEU A 117 11.80 4.30 11.89
N LYS A 118 12.13 4.73 10.67
CA LYS A 118 13.50 5.12 10.30
C LYS A 118 13.98 6.33 11.10
N MET A 119 13.12 7.32 11.33
CA MET A 119 13.43 8.47 12.17
C MET A 119 13.67 8.05 13.63
N GLY A 120 12.82 7.20 14.20
CA GLY A 120 13.00 6.67 15.55
C GLY A 120 14.28 5.85 15.69
N SER A 121 14.58 4.99 14.71
CA SER A 121 15.84 4.24 14.68
C SER A 121 17.07 5.14 14.55
N ALA A 122 16.98 6.26 13.81
CA ALA A 122 18.07 7.23 13.69
C ALA A 122 18.32 7.98 15.01
N MET A 123 17.26 8.27 15.78
CA MET A 123 17.41 8.90 17.10
C MET A 123 18.14 7.99 18.11
N LEU A 124 17.97 6.67 18.01
CA LEU A 124 18.73 5.71 18.82
C LEU A 124 20.21 5.60 18.43
N THR A 125 20.61 6.18 17.29
CA THR A 125 22.03 6.31 16.91
C THR A 125 22.65 7.61 17.40
N ASN A 126 21.90 8.49 18.08
CA ASN A 126 22.44 9.67 18.71
C ASN A 126 23.31 9.27 19.93
N PRO A 127 24.62 9.57 19.93
CA PRO A 127 25.54 9.18 21.00
C PRO A 127 25.11 9.68 22.39
N ASN A 128 24.58 10.90 22.48
CA ASN A 128 24.24 11.54 23.76
C ASN A 128 23.01 10.91 24.43
N LEU A 129 22.01 10.52 23.62
CA LEU A 129 20.84 9.75 24.08
C LEU A 129 21.21 8.32 24.47
N CYS A 130 22.14 7.73 23.72
CA CYS A 130 22.66 6.39 23.97
C CYS A 130 23.45 6.32 25.31
N ASP A 131 24.16 7.40 25.67
CA ASP A 131 24.93 7.51 26.91
C ASP A 131 24.06 7.58 28.19
N ARG A 132 22.77 7.93 28.06
CA ARG A 132 21.81 7.99 29.17
C ARG A 132 21.05 6.67 29.40
N LEU A 133 21.16 5.71 28.48
CA LEU A 133 20.43 4.44 28.51
C LEU A 133 21.36 3.28 28.90
N THR A 134 20.83 2.32 29.65
CA THR A 134 21.55 1.09 29.92
C THR A 134 21.58 0.18 28.69
N TYR A 135 22.57 -0.70 28.62
CA TYR A 135 22.67 -1.70 27.56
C TYR A 135 21.41 -2.58 27.45
N GLU A 136 20.76 -2.90 28.58
CA GLU A 136 19.51 -3.68 28.61
C GLU A 136 18.33 -2.89 28.00
N GLU A 137 18.24 -1.58 28.26
CA GLU A 137 17.21 -0.72 27.69
C GLU A 137 17.40 -0.55 26.17
N LEU A 138 18.63 -0.31 25.73
CA LEU A 138 18.98 -0.22 24.31
C LEU A 138 18.67 -1.51 23.53
N THR A 139 19.00 -2.66 24.10
CA THR A 139 18.69 -3.96 23.47
C THR A 139 17.20 -4.25 23.44
N SER A 140 16.46 -3.89 24.48
CA SER A 140 14.99 -3.99 24.53
C SER A 140 14.32 -3.14 23.44
N VAL A 141 14.76 -1.88 23.29
CA VAL A 141 14.23 -0.98 22.26
C VAL A 141 14.58 -1.49 20.86
N GLN A 142 15.80 -1.98 20.64
CA GLN A 142 16.20 -2.55 19.35
C GLN A 142 15.39 -3.81 19.00
N ASP A 143 15.07 -4.65 19.97
CA ASP A 143 14.23 -5.83 19.78
C ASP A 143 12.76 -5.47 19.52
N ALA A 144 12.24 -4.44 20.17
CA ALA A 144 10.91 -3.91 19.91
C ALA A 144 10.80 -3.36 18.48
N ALA A 145 11.78 -2.58 18.02
CA ALA A 145 11.84 -2.06 16.65
C ALA A 145 11.85 -3.20 15.61
N ARG A 146 12.70 -4.22 15.79
CA ARG A 146 12.74 -5.40 14.90
C ARG A 146 11.43 -6.18 14.87
N ARG A 147 10.71 -6.28 15.99
CA ARG A 147 9.40 -6.95 16.05
C ARG A 147 8.34 -6.16 15.28
N LEU A 148 8.34 -4.83 15.44
CA LEU A 148 7.43 -3.95 14.72
C LEU A 148 7.67 -3.98 13.21
N GLU A 149 8.93 -4.00 12.77
CA GLU A 149 9.28 -4.16 11.36
C GLU A 149 8.69 -5.45 10.76
N LYS A 150 8.86 -6.59 11.46
CA LYS A 150 8.29 -7.87 11.02
C LYS A 150 6.76 -7.84 10.94
N LEU A 151 6.10 -7.28 11.95
CA LEU A 151 4.64 -7.14 11.94
C LEU A 151 4.17 -6.24 10.78
N CYS A 152 4.90 -5.16 10.50
CA CYS A 152 4.61 -4.31 9.36
C CYS A 152 4.72 -5.07 8.03
N ASP A 153 5.74 -5.93 7.89
CA ASP A 153 5.91 -6.75 6.68
C ASP A 153 4.84 -7.83 6.53
N GLU A 154 4.48 -8.53 7.60
CA GLU A 154 3.37 -9.49 7.61
C GLU A 154 2.03 -8.81 7.24
N GLN A 155 1.76 -7.62 7.78
CA GLN A 155 0.57 -6.85 7.43
C GLN A 155 0.58 -6.39 5.96
N LYS A 156 1.75 -6.07 5.39
CA LYS A 156 1.86 -5.76 3.96
C LYS A 156 1.49 -6.96 3.11
N GLU A 157 2.03 -8.14 3.42
CA GLU A 157 1.74 -9.37 2.68
C GLU A 157 0.26 -9.74 2.76
N ASN A 158 -0.33 -9.67 3.95
CA ASN A 158 -1.76 -9.94 4.16
C ASN A 158 -2.66 -8.98 3.38
N ALA A 159 -2.34 -7.68 3.38
CA ALA A 159 -3.09 -6.69 2.63
C ALA A 159 -3.02 -6.93 1.11
N VAL A 160 -1.84 -7.28 0.59
CA VAL A 160 -1.66 -7.62 -0.84
C VAL A 160 -2.45 -8.87 -1.20
N GLU A 161 -2.40 -9.91 -0.37
CA GLU A 161 -3.11 -11.17 -0.63
C GLU A 161 -4.63 -10.98 -0.53
N LEU A 162 -5.11 -10.13 0.38
CA LEU A 162 -6.53 -9.77 0.48
C LEU A 162 -7.00 -9.04 -0.78
N GLU A 163 -6.25 -8.05 -1.24
CA GLU A 163 -6.62 -7.28 -2.43
C GLU A 163 -6.58 -8.14 -3.70
N LYS A 164 -5.57 -9.01 -3.82
CA LYS A 164 -5.48 -10.02 -4.87
C LYS A 164 -6.70 -10.94 -4.88
N LYS A 165 -7.18 -11.39 -3.70
CA LYS A 165 -8.39 -12.22 -3.61
C LYS A 165 -9.63 -11.49 -4.10
N LYS A 166 -9.82 -10.22 -3.73
CA LYS A 166 -10.94 -9.40 -4.22
C LYS A 166 -10.90 -9.26 -5.75
N LEU A 167 -9.74 -8.90 -6.30
CA LEU A 167 -9.56 -8.76 -7.74
C LEU A 167 -9.81 -10.07 -8.50
N LEU A 168 -9.40 -11.21 -7.93
CA LEU A 168 -9.70 -12.52 -8.52
C LEU A 168 -11.20 -12.79 -8.54
N GLU A 169 -11.92 -12.48 -7.45
CA GLU A 169 -13.37 -12.65 -7.38
C GLU A 169 -14.11 -11.75 -8.37
N GLU A 170 -13.70 -10.48 -8.50
CA GLU A 170 -14.19 -9.56 -9.53
C GLU A 170 -13.91 -10.09 -10.95
N LEU A 171 -12.72 -10.65 -11.21
CA LEU A 171 -12.39 -11.23 -12.51
C LEU A 171 -13.26 -12.45 -12.82
N HIS A 172 -13.51 -13.32 -11.84
CA HIS A 172 -14.38 -14.48 -11.99
C HIS A 172 -15.82 -14.08 -12.33
N THR A 173 -16.36 -13.07 -11.65
CA THR A 173 -17.72 -12.55 -11.95
C THR A 173 -17.81 -11.93 -13.34
N CYS A 174 -16.81 -11.13 -13.74
CA CYS A 174 -16.73 -10.56 -15.08
C CYS A 174 -16.66 -11.64 -16.17
N ARG A 175 -15.89 -12.70 -15.95
CA ARG A 175 -15.78 -13.83 -16.90
C ARG A 175 -17.12 -14.53 -17.09
N ALA A 176 -17.83 -14.86 -16.02
CA ALA A 176 -19.14 -15.53 -16.10
C ALA A 176 -20.18 -14.68 -16.84
N ALA A 177 -20.16 -13.34 -16.64
CA ALA A 177 -21.02 -12.42 -17.37
C ALA A 177 -20.69 -12.44 -18.88
N LEU A 178 -19.40 -12.41 -19.25
CA LEU A 178 -18.98 -12.48 -20.64
C LEU A 178 -19.44 -13.78 -21.32
N GLU A 179 -19.21 -14.94 -20.69
CA GLU A 179 -19.64 -16.24 -21.22
C GLU A 179 -21.16 -16.27 -21.47
N THR A 180 -21.95 -15.71 -20.56
CA THR A 180 -23.40 -15.60 -20.70
C THR A 180 -23.79 -14.71 -21.89
N THR A 181 -23.13 -13.56 -22.07
CA THR A 181 -23.39 -12.68 -23.21
C THR A 181 -23.00 -13.32 -24.55
N GLN A 182 -21.90 -14.06 -24.60
CA GLN A 182 -21.46 -14.79 -25.79
C GLN A 182 -22.43 -15.91 -26.15
N GLY A 183 -22.90 -16.69 -25.18
CA GLY A 183 -23.94 -17.70 -25.40
C GLY A 183 -25.22 -17.10 -25.98
N ASN A 184 -25.66 -15.97 -25.44
CA ASN A 184 -26.83 -15.24 -25.95
C ASN A 184 -26.61 -14.69 -27.38
N ALA A 185 -25.39 -14.23 -27.70
CA ALA A 185 -25.05 -13.77 -29.05
C ALA A 185 -25.12 -14.92 -30.07
N ALA A 186 -24.54 -16.09 -29.75
CA ALA A 186 -24.59 -17.27 -30.60
C ALA A 186 -26.03 -17.73 -30.87
N VAL A 187 -26.91 -17.70 -29.86
CA VAL A 187 -28.34 -18.03 -30.03
C VAL A 187 -29.04 -17.03 -30.96
N ARG A 188 -28.75 -15.73 -30.83
CA ARG A 188 -29.30 -14.68 -31.71
C ARG A 188 -28.84 -14.86 -33.15
N GLU A 189 -27.56 -15.16 -33.36
CA GLU A 189 -26.99 -15.43 -34.68
C GLU A 189 -27.66 -16.64 -35.34
N ALA A 190 -27.78 -17.76 -34.62
CA ALA A 190 -28.47 -18.95 -35.11
C ALA A 190 -29.93 -18.66 -35.49
N LYS A 191 -30.63 -17.84 -34.70
CA LYS A 191 -32.00 -17.40 -34.99
C LYS A 191 -32.06 -16.53 -36.25
N LEU A 192 -31.11 -15.63 -36.44
CA LEU A 192 -31.03 -14.77 -37.62
C LEU A 192 -30.79 -15.60 -38.88
N ILE A 193 -29.81 -16.53 -38.84
CA ILE A 193 -29.51 -17.45 -39.94
C ILE A 193 -30.75 -18.28 -40.30
N SER A 194 -31.44 -18.84 -39.30
CA SER A 194 -32.69 -19.60 -39.53
C SER A 194 -33.77 -18.74 -40.20
N THR A 195 -33.91 -17.48 -39.78
CA THR A 195 -34.89 -16.55 -40.34
C THR A 195 -34.58 -16.22 -41.80
N ILE A 196 -33.31 -15.89 -42.09
CA ILE A 196 -32.83 -15.61 -43.44
C ILE A 196 -33.06 -16.81 -44.35
N SER A 197 -32.70 -18.02 -43.90
CA SER A 197 -32.91 -19.26 -44.65
C SER A 197 -34.39 -19.48 -45.00
N LYS A 198 -35.30 -19.27 -44.05
CA LYS A 198 -36.76 -19.33 -44.29
C LYS A 198 -37.22 -18.29 -45.32
N MET A 199 -36.70 -17.07 -45.26
CA MET A 199 -37.04 -16.02 -46.23
C MET A 199 -36.57 -16.40 -47.64
N TYR A 200 -35.36 -16.93 -47.80
CA TYR A 200 -34.87 -17.42 -49.10
C TYR A 200 -35.74 -18.54 -49.65
N GLN A 201 -36.08 -19.54 -48.83
CA GLN A 201 -36.98 -20.63 -49.24
C GLN A 201 -38.34 -20.10 -49.68
N GLN A 202 -38.92 -19.13 -48.96
CA GLN A 202 -40.19 -18.52 -49.34
C GLN A 202 -40.10 -17.74 -50.67
N MET A 203 -39.01 -17.00 -50.87
CA MET A 203 -38.78 -16.28 -52.13
C MET A 203 -38.62 -17.24 -53.31
N GLU A 204 -37.89 -18.33 -53.12
CA GLU A 204 -37.68 -19.36 -54.15
C GLU A 204 -38.99 -20.07 -54.49
N MET A 205 -39.73 -20.52 -53.48
CA MET A 205 -41.06 -21.13 -53.66
C MET A 205 -42.04 -20.19 -54.37
N LYS A 206 -42.01 -18.89 -54.07
CA LYS A 206 -42.83 -17.89 -54.76
C LYS A 206 -42.40 -17.75 -56.23
N ASN A 207 -41.10 -17.62 -56.47
CA ASN A 207 -40.56 -17.51 -57.82
C ASN A 207 -40.89 -18.74 -58.69
N GLU A 208 -40.87 -19.95 -58.12
CA GLU A 208 -41.30 -21.17 -58.81
C GLU A 208 -42.80 -21.18 -59.12
N ARG A 209 -43.63 -20.75 -58.16
CA ARG A 209 -45.08 -20.63 -58.35
C ARG A 209 -45.47 -19.62 -59.42
N ASP A 210 -44.64 -18.61 -59.67
CA ASP A 210 -44.89 -17.58 -60.68
C ASP A 210 -44.42 -17.98 -62.08
N LYS A 211 -43.68 -19.09 -62.24
CA LYS A 211 -43.16 -19.56 -63.53
C LYS A 211 -44.14 -20.43 -64.30
N CYS A 212 -44.13 -20.29 -65.62
CA CYS A 212 -44.90 -21.09 -66.57
C CYS A 212 -44.60 -22.58 -66.39
N VAL A 213 -45.64 -23.41 -66.23
CA VAL A 213 -45.51 -24.85 -65.98
C VAL A 213 -44.97 -25.64 -67.18
N VAL A 214 -44.86 -25.00 -68.35
CA VAL A 214 -44.35 -25.64 -69.58
C VAL A 214 -42.85 -25.41 -69.75
N CYS A 215 -42.38 -24.16 -69.61
CA CYS A 215 -40.97 -23.82 -69.86
C CYS A 215 -40.13 -23.64 -68.60
N TYR A 216 -40.75 -23.50 -67.42
CA TYR A 216 -40.07 -23.25 -66.13
C TYR A 216 -39.11 -22.05 -66.12
N ALA A 217 -39.21 -21.17 -67.11
CA ALA A 217 -38.31 -20.04 -67.33
C ALA A 217 -39.05 -18.70 -67.26
N ASN A 218 -40.11 -18.55 -68.08
CA ASN A 218 -40.88 -17.32 -68.16
C ASN A 218 -41.93 -17.23 -67.06
N GLN A 219 -42.23 -16.00 -66.60
CA GLN A 219 -43.36 -15.76 -65.71
C GLN A 219 -44.70 -16.08 -66.39
N ARG A 220 -45.67 -16.52 -65.60
CA ARG A 220 -47.05 -16.68 -66.04
C ARG A 220 -47.61 -15.31 -66.40
N ASN A 221 -48.10 -15.17 -67.62
CA ASN A 221 -48.70 -13.94 -68.11
C ASN A 221 -49.89 -14.21 -69.05
N ALA A 222 -50.29 -15.46 -69.27
CA ALA A 222 -51.39 -15.80 -70.15
C ALA A 222 -52.58 -16.35 -69.37
N GLN A 223 -53.66 -15.57 -69.27
CA GLN A 223 -54.93 -16.03 -68.70
C GLN A 223 -55.89 -16.47 -69.80
N ILE A 224 -56.36 -17.71 -69.71
CA ILE A 224 -57.18 -18.35 -70.76
C ILE A 224 -58.67 -18.11 -70.49
N LEU A 225 -59.43 -17.60 -71.46
CA LEU A 225 -60.89 -17.43 -71.36
C LEU A 225 -61.66 -18.55 -72.09
N PRO A 226 -62.77 -19.06 -71.52
CA PRO A 226 -63.45 -18.59 -70.29
C PRO A 226 -62.98 -19.27 -68.99
N CYS A 227 -62.08 -20.26 -69.05
CA CYS A 227 -61.76 -21.11 -67.89
C CYS A 227 -60.82 -20.49 -66.84
N MET A 228 -60.28 -19.30 -67.09
CA MET A 228 -59.39 -18.50 -66.22
C MET A 228 -58.08 -19.14 -65.76
N HIS A 229 -57.69 -20.32 -66.26
CA HIS A 229 -56.38 -20.92 -65.97
C HIS A 229 -55.23 -19.99 -66.38
N PHE A 230 -54.29 -19.80 -65.44
CA PHE A 230 -53.17 -18.85 -65.51
C PHE A 230 -51.84 -19.55 -65.15
N GLU A 231 -51.56 -20.66 -65.83
CA GLU A 231 -50.39 -21.50 -65.54
C GLU A 231 -49.27 -21.34 -66.59
N TYR A 232 -49.51 -20.51 -67.61
CA TYR A 232 -48.70 -20.47 -68.83
C TYR A 232 -48.17 -19.06 -69.10
N CYS A 233 -47.03 -19.01 -69.79
CA CYS A 233 -46.63 -17.79 -70.47
C CYS A 233 -47.25 -17.70 -71.86
N THR A 234 -47.38 -16.49 -72.41
CA THR A 234 -47.99 -16.24 -73.72
C THR A 234 -47.27 -16.97 -74.85
N GLN A 235 -45.95 -17.09 -74.78
CA GLN A 235 -45.14 -17.83 -75.76
C GLN A 235 -45.49 -19.32 -75.79
N CYS A 236 -45.51 -19.98 -74.62
CA CYS A 236 -45.84 -21.41 -74.54
C CYS A 236 -47.29 -21.67 -74.95
N LEU A 237 -48.21 -20.81 -74.53
CA LEU A 237 -49.61 -20.95 -74.90
C LEU A 237 -49.84 -20.74 -76.40
N ALA A 238 -49.16 -19.77 -77.02
CA ALA A 238 -49.23 -19.54 -78.47
C ALA A 238 -48.77 -20.78 -79.26
N THR A 239 -47.65 -21.39 -78.86
CA THR A 239 -47.17 -22.65 -79.46
C THR A 239 -48.16 -23.79 -79.28
N HIS A 240 -48.81 -23.91 -78.12
CA HIS A 240 -49.84 -24.93 -77.89
C HIS A 240 -51.05 -24.74 -78.83
N ARG A 241 -51.51 -23.49 -78.99
CA ARG A 241 -52.68 -23.16 -79.84
C ARG A 241 -52.50 -23.51 -81.31
N GLN A 242 -51.26 -23.55 -81.80
CA GLN A 242 -50.97 -24.02 -83.16
C GLN A 242 -51.30 -25.51 -83.35
N ARG A 243 -51.27 -26.32 -82.28
CA ARG A 243 -51.56 -27.76 -82.30
C ARG A 243 -52.98 -28.09 -81.81
N SER A 244 -53.47 -27.37 -80.80
CA SER A 244 -54.80 -27.58 -80.21
C SER A 244 -55.34 -26.27 -79.64
N ASN A 245 -56.55 -25.87 -80.05
CA ASN A 245 -57.20 -24.65 -79.56
C ASN A 245 -58.06 -24.91 -78.29
N THR A 246 -57.53 -25.68 -77.34
CA THR A 246 -58.14 -25.98 -76.03
C THR A 246 -57.18 -25.65 -74.89
N CYS A 247 -57.71 -25.35 -73.70
CA CYS A 247 -56.89 -25.08 -72.52
C CYS A 247 -56.09 -26.34 -72.12
N PRO A 248 -54.76 -26.27 -71.90
CA PRO A 248 -53.99 -27.45 -71.54
C PRO A 248 -54.35 -28.03 -70.15
N THR A 249 -54.85 -27.20 -69.20
CA THR A 249 -55.28 -27.66 -67.87
C THR A 249 -56.64 -28.38 -67.91
N CYS A 250 -57.66 -27.75 -68.50
CA CYS A 250 -59.05 -28.19 -68.37
C CYS A 250 -59.74 -28.57 -69.69
N ARG A 251 -59.03 -28.49 -70.81
CA ARG A 251 -59.51 -28.82 -72.16
C ARG A 251 -60.70 -27.99 -72.68
N THR A 252 -61.09 -26.94 -71.98
CA THR A 252 -62.12 -25.98 -72.45
C THR A 252 -61.63 -25.26 -73.71
N PRO A 253 -62.45 -25.09 -74.76
CA PRO A 253 -62.08 -24.35 -75.97
C PRO A 253 -61.64 -22.92 -75.65
N ILE A 254 -60.49 -22.52 -76.20
CA ILE A 254 -59.93 -21.17 -75.95
C ILE A 254 -60.70 -20.17 -76.80
N ARG A 255 -61.43 -19.25 -76.13
CA ARG A 255 -62.18 -18.16 -76.78
C ARG A 255 -61.43 -16.82 -76.76
N GLY A 256 -60.47 -16.68 -75.86
CA GLY A 256 -59.61 -15.50 -75.74
C GLY A 256 -58.43 -15.78 -74.82
N VAL A 257 -57.39 -14.95 -74.93
CA VAL A 257 -56.24 -14.94 -74.02
C VAL A 257 -56.00 -13.50 -73.59
N LEU A 258 -55.95 -13.27 -72.28
CA LEU A 258 -55.53 -12.00 -71.71
C LEU A 258 -54.04 -12.08 -71.39
N ASP A 259 -53.26 -11.16 -71.96
CA ASP A 259 -51.85 -10.97 -71.60
C ASP A 259 -51.77 -10.03 -70.40
N ILE A 260 -51.37 -10.57 -69.25
CA ILE A 260 -51.26 -9.83 -68.00
C ILE A 260 -49.83 -9.30 -67.90
N VAL A 261 -49.68 -8.01 -68.21
CA VAL A 261 -48.42 -7.30 -67.99
C VAL A 261 -48.40 -6.81 -66.55
N THR A 262 -47.64 -7.48 -65.69
CA THR A 262 -47.39 -6.96 -64.34
C THR A 262 -46.27 -5.93 -64.41
N SER A 263 -46.59 -4.64 -64.23
CA SER A 263 -45.58 -3.60 -64.02
C SER A 263 -44.81 -3.91 -62.73
N ARG A 264 -43.49 -4.07 -62.82
CA ARG A 264 -42.61 -4.15 -61.65
C ARG A 264 -42.39 -2.77 -61.05
#